data_AF-A0A1T4Y020-F1
#
_entry.id   AF-A0A1T4Y020-F1
#
_cell.length_a   1.000
_cell.length_b   1.000
_cell.length_c   1.000
_cell.angle_alpha   90.00
_cell.angle_beta   90.00
_cell.angle_gamma   90.00
#
_symmetry.space_group_name_H-M   'P 1'
#
loop_
_entity.id
_entity.type
_entity.pdbx_description
1 polymer ?
#
loop_
_entity_poly.entity_id
_entity_poly.type
_entity_poly.pdbx_seq_one_letter_code
_entity_poly.pdbx_strand_id
1 'polypeptide(L)'
;MYNNVLEKRIKKNDIYEITIQIPEDDYFNSYESLTRDSAAEILQNYLKYHHDDGKPDDIEIHHNKNAHIVNINANLHYLDNNHREM
;
A
#
# COMPACT_ATOMS: atom_id res chain seq x y z
N MET A 1 -7.71 -4.20 12.33
CA MET A 1 -6.60 -3.93 11.41
C MET A 1 -6.98 -2.86 10.39
N TYR A 2 -7.78 -3.11 9.36
CA TYR A 2 -8.03 -2.08 8.32
C TYR A 2 -8.94 -0.90 8.70
N ASN A 3 -9.62 -0.92 9.85
CA ASN A 3 -10.55 0.16 10.21
C ASN A 3 -9.88 1.49 10.56
N ASN A 4 -8.59 1.47 10.91
CA ASN A 4 -7.83 2.65 11.34
C ASN A 4 -6.66 2.97 10.40
N VAL A 5 -6.71 2.43 9.19
CA VAL A 5 -5.71 2.63 8.15
C VAL A 5 -6.15 3.78 7.27
N LEU A 6 -5.29 4.78 7.11
CA LEU A 6 -5.55 5.90 6.20
C LEU A 6 -4.95 5.57 4.84
N GLU A 7 -5.83 5.46 3.85
CA GLU A 7 -5.43 5.36 2.45
C GLU A 7 -5.34 6.76 1.83
N LYS A 8 -4.25 7.02 1.12
CA LYS A 8 -4.10 8.18 0.25
C LYS A 8 -3.66 7.71 -1.11
N ARG A 9 -4.48 7.97 -2.13
CA ARG A 9 -4.12 7.75 -3.54
C ARG A 9 -3.91 9.07 -4.25
N ILE A 10 -2.82 9.16 -4.99
CA ILE A 10 -2.48 10.31 -5.82
C ILE A 10 -2.26 9.82 -7.24
N LYS A 11 -3.12 10.24 -8.17
CA LYS A 11 -2.86 10.00 -9.59
C LYS A 11 -1.80 10.98 -10.08
N LYS A 12 -0.62 10.47 -10.46
CA LYS A 12 0.45 11.25 -11.09
C LYS A 12 0.62 10.77 -12.53
N ASN A 13 0.02 11.53 -13.45
CA ASN A 13 -0.05 11.20 -14.88
C ASN A 13 -0.78 9.86 -15.11
N ASP A 14 -0.02 8.81 -15.40
CA ASP A 14 -0.49 7.45 -15.72
C ASP A 14 -0.21 6.45 -14.58
N ILE A 15 0.56 6.86 -13.57
CA ILE A 15 0.91 6.05 -12.41
C ILE A 15 0.04 6.49 -11.22
N TYR A 16 -0.47 5.52 -10.47
CA TYR A 16 -1.20 5.80 -9.24
C TYR A 16 -0.27 5.58 -8.07
N GLU A 17 0.03 6.61 -7.30
CA GLU A 17 0.81 6.48 -6.08
C GLU A 17 -0.16 6.19 -4.93
N ILE A 18 0.00 5.04 -4.27
CA ILE A 18 -0.74 4.71 -3.05
C ILE A 18 0.16 4.91 -1.84
N THR A 19 -0.39 5.54 -0.82
CA THR A 19 0.22 5.67 0.50
C THR A 19 -0.75 5.15 1.53
N ILE A 20 -0.33 4.14 2.28
CA ILE A 20 -1.08 3.55 3.37
C ILE A 20 -0.41 3.96 4.67
N GLN A 21 -1.15 4.62 5.56
CA GLN A 21 -0.67 4.99 6.88
C GLN A 21 -1.32 4.10 7.93
N ILE A 22 -0.50 3.43 8.70
CA ILE A 22 -0.90 2.46 9.71
C ILE A 22 -0.33 2.94 11.05
N PRO A 23 -1.14 3.07 12.11
CA PRO A 23 -0.62 3.30 13.46
C PRO A 23 0.41 2.23 13.84
N GLU A 24 1.52 2.61 14.47
CA GLU A 24 2.57 1.64 14.81
C GLU A 24 2.02 0.49 15.65
N ASP A 25 1.13 0.79 16.62
CA ASP A 25 0.48 -0.22 17.44
C ASP A 25 -0.22 -1.28 16.57
N ASP A 26 -1.03 -0.88 15.58
CA ASP A 26 -1.78 -1.83 14.74
C ASP A 26 -0.82 -2.60 13.81
N TYR A 27 0.23 -1.95 13.30
CA TYR A 27 1.26 -2.62 12.50
C TYR A 27 1.99 -3.69 13.31
N PHE A 28 2.54 -3.32 14.48
CA PHE A 28 3.31 -4.21 15.34
C PHE A 28 2.47 -5.29 16.03
N ASN A 29 1.14 -5.17 16.02
CA ASN A 29 0.24 -6.26 16.41
C ASN A 29 0.25 -7.43 15.41
N SER A 30 0.58 -7.19 14.13
CA SER A 30 0.68 -8.25 13.10
C SER A 30 2.08 -8.51 12.57
N TYR A 31 2.94 -7.49 12.54
CA TYR A 31 4.25 -7.56 11.91
C TYR A 31 5.32 -7.12 12.88
N GLU A 32 6.23 -8.02 13.23
CA GLU A 32 7.31 -7.74 14.19
C GLU A 32 8.43 -6.87 13.61
N SER A 33 8.45 -6.62 12.30
CA SER A 33 9.54 -5.91 11.61
C SER A 33 9.05 -5.09 10.43
N LEU A 34 9.78 -3.99 10.17
CA LEU A 34 9.53 -3.05 9.07
C LEU A 34 10.38 -3.44 7.86
N THR A 35 10.00 -4.52 7.19
CA THR A 35 10.69 -4.98 5.97
C THR A 35 9.89 -4.65 4.72
N ARG A 36 10.58 -4.59 3.58
CA ARG A 36 9.92 -4.41 2.27
C ARG A 36 8.93 -5.55 1.99
N ASP A 37 9.26 -6.78 2.39
CA ASP A 37 8.38 -7.94 2.25
C ASP A 37 7.08 -7.78 3.04
N SER A 38 7.14 -7.37 4.31
CA SER A 38 5.95 -7.10 5.12
C SER A 38 5.10 -5.98 4.51
N ALA A 39 5.74 -4.90 4.05
CA ALA A 39 5.06 -3.79 3.38
C ALA A 39 4.33 -4.26 2.10
N ALA A 40 4.99 -5.11 1.30
CA ALA A 40 4.43 -5.66 0.08
C ALA A 40 3.25 -6.61 0.35
N GLU A 41 3.34 -7.42 1.39
CA GLU A 41 2.26 -8.31 1.80
C GLU A 41 1.04 -7.52 2.27
N ILE A 42 1.24 -6.48 3.10
CA ILE A 42 0.17 -5.58 3.55
C ILE A 42 -0.51 -4.91 2.37
N LEU A 43 0.26 -4.31 1.46
CA LEU A 43 -0.28 -3.67 0.26
C LEU A 43 -1.06 -4.66 -0.60
N GLN A 44 -0.54 -5.85 -0.86
CA GLN A 44 -1.23 -6.87 -1.65
C GLN A 44 -2.53 -7.33 -0.98
N ASN A 45 -2.50 -7.60 0.33
CA ASN A 45 -3.70 -8.00 1.08
C ASN A 45 -4.74 -6.89 1.09
N TYR A 46 -4.30 -5.63 1.22
CA TYR A 46 -5.16 -4.46 1.17
C TYR A 46 -5.83 -4.31 -0.21
N LEU A 47 -5.05 -4.36 -1.29
CA LEU A 47 -5.58 -4.28 -2.66
C LEU A 47 -6.57 -5.42 -2.94
N LYS A 48 -6.21 -6.65 -2.55
CA LYS A 48 -7.10 -7.82 -2.68
C LYS A 48 -8.41 -7.65 -1.90
N TYR A 49 -8.34 -7.11 -0.68
CA TYR A 49 -9.53 -6.82 0.14
C TYR A 49 -10.44 -5.79 -0.54
N HIS A 50 -9.85 -4.80 -1.20
CA HIS A 50 -10.56 -3.77 -1.96
C HIS A 50 -10.95 -4.19 -3.39
N HIS A 51 -10.71 -5.45 -3.79
CA HIS A 51 -10.93 -5.94 -5.15
C HIS A 51 -10.21 -5.08 -6.21
N ASP A 52 -9.02 -4.62 -5.87
CA ASP A 52 -8.19 -3.74 -6.70
C ASP A 52 -7.16 -4.57 -7.47
N ASP A 53 -7.23 -4.55 -8.81
CA ASP A 53 -6.27 -5.22 -9.70
C ASP A 53 -4.94 -4.46 -9.87
N GLY A 54 -4.73 -3.38 -9.12
CA GLY A 54 -3.48 -2.62 -9.11
C GLY A 54 -2.31 -3.50 -8.65
N LYS A 55 -1.21 -3.46 -9.40
CA LYS A 55 0.04 -4.11 -8.99
C LYS A 55 0.94 -3.08 -8.31
N PRO A 56 1.25 -3.25 -7.02
CA PRO A 56 2.18 -2.37 -6.33
C PRO A 56 3.61 -2.65 -6.81
N ASP A 57 4.29 -1.59 -7.23
CA ASP A 57 5.69 -1.52 -7.61
C ASP A 57 6.39 -0.45 -6.76
N ASP A 58 7.72 -0.47 -6.73
CA ASP A 58 8.55 0.50 -5.99
C ASP A 58 8.11 0.73 -4.54
N ILE A 59 7.97 -0.38 -3.80
CA ILE A 59 7.43 -0.35 -2.43
C ILE A 59 8.48 0.19 -1.45
N GLU A 60 8.12 1.26 -0.77
CA GLU A 60 8.89 1.93 0.27
C GLU A 60 8.14 1.92 1.61
N ILE A 61 8.85 1.68 2.70
CA ILE A 61 8.29 1.68 4.06
C ILE A 61 9.04 2.68 4.93
N HIS A 62 8.31 3.63 5.50
CA HIS A 62 8.83 4.70 6.34
C HIS A 62 8.15 4.70 7.71
N HIS A 63 8.93 4.48 8.76
CA HIS A 63 8.43 4.56 10.12
C HIS A 63 8.67 5.95 10.71
N ASN A 64 7.59 6.68 10.94
CA ASN A 64 7.60 7.95 11.66
C ASN A 64 7.44 7.71 13.17
N LYS A 65 8.57 7.57 13.87
CA LYS A 65 8.62 7.38 15.32
C LYS A 65 8.03 8.55 16.13
N ASN A 66 8.01 9.77 15.57
CA ASN A 66 7.44 10.93 16.26
C ASN A 66 5.91 10.92 16.25
N ALA A 67 5.33 10.42 15.16
CA ALA A 67 3.89 10.33 15.00
C ALA A 67 3.33 8.94 15.36
N HIS A 68 4.20 7.98 15.69
CA HIS A 68 3.85 6.57 15.91
C HIS A 68 3.06 5.99 14.72
N ILE A 69 3.51 6.29 13.49
CA ILE A 69 2.84 5.88 12.24
C ILE A 69 3.85 5.26 11.27
N VAL A 70 3.48 4.12 10.72
CA VAL A 70 4.15 3.46 9.60
C VAL A 70 3.47 3.89 8.30
N ASN A 71 4.24 4.53 7.42
CA ASN A 71 3.80 4.91 6.08
C ASN A 71 4.37 3.90 5.09
N ILE A 72 3.50 3.34 4.26
CA ILE A 72 3.88 2.43 3.19
C ILE A 72 3.48 3.11 1.89
N ASN A 73 4.47 3.36 1.03
CA ASN A 73 4.30 4.01 -0.25
C ASN A 73 4.57 2.99 -1.35
N ALA A 74 3.76 3.01 -2.40
CA ALA A 74 4.00 2.21 -3.60
C ALA A 74 3.38 2.86 -4.83
N ASN A 75 3.92 2.51 -5.98
CA ASN A 75 3.35 2.86 -7.28
C ASN A 75 2.44 1.73 -7.74
N LEU A 76 1.14 1.98 -7.83
CA LEU A 76 0.17 1.10 -8.45
C LEU A 76 0.23 1.24 -9.96
N HIS A 77 0.66 0.16 -10.59
CA HIS A 77 0.48 -0.07 -12.00
C HIS A 77 -0.79 -0.89 -12.19
N TYR A 78 -1.83 -0.21 -12.64
CA TYR A 78 -2.93 -0.94 -13.26
C TYR A 78 -2.38 -1.45 -14.58
N LEU A 79 -2.34 -2.78 -14.74
CA LEU A 79 -2.33 -3.30 -16.08
C LEU A 79 -3.60 -2.76 -16.70
N ASP A 80 -3.47 -1.70 -17.51
CA ASP A 80 -4.49 -1.33 -18.46
C ASP A 80 -4.72 -2.61 -19.22
N ASN A 81 -5.79 -3.29 -18.85
CA ASN A 81 -6.25 -4.46 -19.53
C ASN A 81 -6.75 -3.84 -20.82
N ASN A 82 -5.81 -3.59 -21.75
CA ASN A 82 -6.07 -3.12 -23.09
C ASN A 82 -6.87 -4.26 -23.71
N HIS A 83 -8.16 -4.21 -23.40
CA HIS A 83 -9.24 -4.84 -24.09
C HIS A 83 -9.31 -4.09 -25.42
N ARG A 84 -8.31 -4.35 -26.27
CA ARG A 84 -8.48 -4.37 -27.70
C ARG A 84 -8.67 -5.84 -28.03
N GLU A 85 -9.91 -6.29 -27.94
CA GLU A 85 -10.87 -6.27 -29.05
C GLU A 85 -10.50 -7.34 -30.09
N MET A 86 -11.35 -8.38 -30.12
CA MET A 86 -11.72 -9.21 -31.28
C MET A 86 -10.81 -10.39 -31.65
#